data_AF-E3NX17-F1
#
_entry.id   AF-E3NX17-F1
#
_cell.length_a   1.000
_cell.length_b   1.000
_cell.length_c   1.000
_cell.angle_alpha   90.00
_cell.angle_beta   90.00
_cell.angle_gamma   90.00
#
_symmetry.space_group_name_H-M   'P 1'
#
loop_
_entity.id
_entity.type
_entity.pdbx_description
1 polymer ?
#
loop_
_entity_poly.entity_id
_entity_poly.type
_entity_poly.pdbx_seq_one_letter_code
_entity_poly.pdbx_strand_id
1 'polypeptide(L)'
;MDLPKPLPILRLPFLAIEEIFKAMHPTEIINFSMISKRTRFVTKNKTFYSKYDIRLHINKPLGIAIQGTNNLVVCLYLMASGEKMEEKIADMI
;
A
#
# COMPACT_ATOMS: atom_id res chain seq x y z
N MET A 1 -23.86 -22.70 -3.16
CA MET A 1 -22.75 -21.81 -2.79
C MET A 1 -22.64 -20.77 -3.90
N ASP A 2 -22.98 -19.52 -3.61
CA ASP A 2 -22.78 -18.43 -4.59
C ASP A 2 -21.28 -18.25 -4.85
N LEU A 3 -20.93 -18.04 -6.12
CA LEU A 3 -19.55 -17.76 -6.51
C LEU A 3 -19.10 -16.43 -5.85
N PRO A 4 -17.89 -16.35 -5.28
CA PRO A 4 -17.37 -15.09 -4.74
C PRO A 4 -17.46 -13.99 -5.79
N LYS A 5 -18.25 -12.96 -5.49
CA LYS A 5 -18.46 -11.86 -6.43
C LYS A 5 -17.11 -11.16 -6.65
N PRO A 6 -16.65 -11.02 -7.91
CA PRO A 6 -15.37 -10.38 -8.17
C PRO A 6 -15.37 -8.95 -7.64
N LEU A 7 -14.24 -8.52 -7.07
CA LEU A 7 -14.07 -7.19 -6.50
C LEU A 7 -14.52 -6.11 -7.51
N PRO A 8 -15.45 -5.20 -7.15
CA PRO A 8 -16.00 -4.21 -8.08
C PRO A 8 -14.91 -3.36 -8.77
N ILE A 9 -13.85 -3.01 -8.04
CA ILE A 9 -12.72 -2.24 -8.57
C ILE A 9 -12.02 -2.92 -9.76
N LEU A 10 -12.00 -4.26 -9.80
CA LEU A 10 -11.37 -5.01 -10.90
C LEU A 10 -12.22 -5.04 -12.18
N ARG A 11 -13.46 -4.55 -12.12
CA ARG A 11 -14.37 -4.42 -13.27
C ARG A 11 -14.28 -3.04 -13.91
N LEU A 12 -13.56 -2.10 -13.28
CA LEU A 12 -13.40 -0.75 -13.80
C LEU A 12 -12.37 -0.70 -14.94
N PRO A 13 -12.48 0.28 -15.85
CA PRO A 13 -11.44 0.57 -16.83
C PRO A 13 -10.10 0.90 -16.14
N PHE A 14 -8.99 0.63 -16.82
CA PHE A 14 -7.64 0.84 -16.27
C PHE A 14 -7.42 2.24 -15.69
N LEU A 15 -7.91 3.29 -16.39
CA LEU A 15 -7.81 4.69 -15.96
C LEU A 15 -8.54 4.95 -14.64
N ALA A 16 -9.74 4.41 -14.47
CA ALA A 16 -10.50 4.57 -13.23
C ALA A 16 -9.81 3.85 -12.06
N ILE A 17 -9.24 2.66 -12.30
CA ILE A 17 -8.42 1.96 -11.29
C ILE A 17 -7.19 2.80 -10.94
N GLU A 18 -6.58 3.45 -11.92
CA GLU A 18 -5.42 4.32 -11.71
C GLU A 18 -5.74 5.49 -10.77
N GLU A 19 -6.83 6.20 -11.01
CA GLU A 19 -7.26 7.31 -10.16
C GLU A 19 -7.60 6.86 -8.74
N ILE A 20 -8.26 5.71 -8.59
CA ILE A 20 -8.55 5.15 -7.26
C ILE A 20 -7.25 4.88 -6.50
N PHE A 21 -6.26 4.27 -7.15
CA PHE A 21 -4.99 3.98 -6.49
C PHE A 21 -4.18 5.25 -6.16
N LYS A 22 -4.33 6.35 -6.93
CA LYS A 22 -3.67 7.63 -6.60
C LYS A 22 -4.19 8.26 -5.30
N ALA A 23 -5.42 7.92 -4.91
CA ALA A 23 -6.08 8.36 -3.67
C ALA A 23 -5.96 7.35 -2.52
N MET A 24 -5.52 6.12 -2.81
CA MET A 24 -5.43 5.03 -1.84
C MET A 24 -4.15 5.15 -0.99
N HIS A 25 -4.23 4.81 0.30
CA HIS A 25 -3.09 4.82 1.19
C HIS A 25 -2.12 3.65 0.86
N PRO A 26 -0.80 3.77 1.10
CA PRO A 26 0.14 2.69 0.80
C PRO A 26 -0.20 1.36 1.46
N THR A 27 -0.70 1.36 2.70
CA THR A 27 -1.09 0.14 3.41
C THR A 27 -2.29 -0.55 2.76
N GLU A 28 -3.27 0.22 2.29
CA GLU A 28 -4.43 -0.27 1.54
C GLU A 28 -4.01 -0.89 0.21
N ILE A 29 -3.07 -0.27 -0.52
CA ILE A 29 -2.53 -0.78 -1.79
C ILE A 29 -1.81 -2.13 -1.55
N ILE A 30 -1.00 -2.22 -0.49
CA ILE A 30 -0.32 -3.47 -0.10
C ILE A 30 -1.35 -4.55 0.21
N ASN A 31 -2.33 -4.25 1.06
CA ASN A 31 -3.40 -5.19 1.42
C ASN A 31 -4.17 -5.66 0.19
N PHE A 32 -4.55 -4.74 -0.70
CA PHE A 32 -5.21 -5.07 -1.96
C PHE A 32 -4.37 -6.03 -2.82
N SER A 33 -3.06 -5.81 -2.90
CA SER A 33 -2.15 -6.65 -3.68
C SER A 33 -2.06 -8.09 -3.16
N MET A 34 -2.36 -8.32 -1.88
CA MET A 34 -2.31 -9.64 -1.25
C MET A 34 -3.60 -10.46 -1.43
N ILE A 35 -4.70 -9.86 -1.90
CA ILE A 35 -6.00 -10.54 -1.99
C ILE A 35 -5.99 -11.71 -2.99
N SER A 36 -5.39 -11.53 -4.18
CA SER A 36 -5.41 -12.54 -5.25
C SER A 36 -4.30 -12.32 -6.28
N LYS A 37 -4.07 -13.31 -7.15
CA LYS A 37 -3.14 -13.16 -8.30
C LYS A 37 -3.51 -11.97 -9.20
N ARG A 38 -4.82 -11.74 -9.42
CA ARG A 38 -5.32 -10.65 -10.27
C ARG A 38 -5.09 -9.29 -9.64
N THR A 39 -5.38 -9.13 -8.33
CA THR A 39 -5.12 -7.87 -7.64
C THR A 39 -3.63 -7.56 -7.58
N ARG A 40 -2.78 -8.56 -7.30
CA ARG A 40 -1.32 -8.43 -7.36
C ARG A 40 -0.83 -7.94 -8.73
N PHE A 41 -1.35 -8.52 -9.81
CA PHE A 41 -0.99 -8.12 -11.17
C PHE A 41 -1.40 -6.67 -11.45
N VAL A 42 -2.63 -6.28 -11.09
CA VAL A 42 -3.12 -4.91 -11.28
C VAL A 42 -2.25 -3.92 -10.50
N THR A 43 -1.92 -4.21 -9.24
CA THR A 43 -1.06 -3.35 -8.41
C THR A 43 0.35 -3.21 -9.00
N LYS A 44 0.97 -4.30 -9.46
CA LYS A 44 2.34 -4.27 -9.99
C LYS A 44 2.49 -3.46 -11.28
N ASN A 45 1.47 -3.45 -12.13
CA ASN A 45 1.51 -2.79 -13.44
C ASN A 45 1.14 -1.30 -13.37
N LYS A 46 1.24 -0.67 -12.20
CA LYS A 46 0.97 0.76 -12.03
C LYS A 46 2.27 1.57 -12.02
N THR A 47 2.26 2.72 -12.69
CA THR A 47 3.44 3.57 -12.95
C THR A 47 3.50 4.83 -12.08
N PHE A 48 2.44 5.16 -11.33
CA PHE A 48 2.30 6.42 -10.58
C PHE A 48 2.78 6.36 -9.12
N TYR A 49 3.54 5.33 -8.73
CA TYR A 49 4.09 5.22 -7.36
C TYR A 49 5.19 6.23 -7.05
N SER A 50 5.50 7.17 -7.96
CA SER A 50 6.46 8.27 -7.76
C SER A 50 6.12 9.19 -6.58
N LYS A 51 4.93 9.04 -5.98
CA LYS A 51 4.52 9.74 -4.77
C LYS A 51 5.16 9.20 -3.49
N TYR A 52 5.81 8.03 -3.51
CA TYR A 52 6.32 7.40 -2.29
C TYR A 52 7.79 7.00 -2.40
N ASP A 53 8.57 7.28 -1.36
CA ASP A 53 9.91 6.78 -1.12
C ASP A 53 9.84 5.54 -0.22
N ILE A 54 10.64 4.51 -0.52
CA ILE A 54 10.72 3.28 0.28
C ILE A 54 12.09 3.23 0.95
N ARG A 55 12.12 3.28 2.28
CA ARG A 55 13.35 3.23 3.07
C ARG A 55 13.46 1.91 3.82
N LEU A 56 14.62 1.27 3.72
CA LEU A 56 14.97 0.10 4.52
C LEU A 56 15.84 0.55 5.70
N HIS A 57 15.34 0.37 6.92
CA HIS A 57 16.08 0.60 8.15
C HIS A 57 16.64 -0.72 8.65
N ILE A 58 17.96 -0.94 8.52
CA ILE A 58 18.61 -2.21 8.93
C ILE A 58 19.06 -2.17 10.40
N ASN A 59 19.20 -0.98 10.99
CA ASN A 59 19.56 -0.81 12.40
C ASN A 59 18.38 -1.15 13.31
N LYS A 60 18.65 -1.68 14.52
CA LYS A 60 17.57 -2.09 15.45
C LYS A 60 16.68 -0.88 15.82
N PRO A 61 15.35 -0.95 15.61
CA PRO A 61 14.60 -2.08 15.03
C PRO A 61 14.65 -2.11 13.49
N LEU A 62 14.94 -3.31 12.94
CA LEU A 62 14.87 -3.58 11.50
C LEU A 62 13.47 -3.25 10.99
N GLY A 63 13.34 -2.52 9.88
CA GLY A 63 12.02 -2.14 9.36
C GLY A 63 12.02 -1.53 7.97
N ILE A 64 10.84 -1.34 7.42
CA ILE A 64 10.59 -0.69 6.14
C ILE A 64 9.71 0.53 6.41
N ALA A 65 10.10 1.70 5.91
CA ALA A 65 9.27 2.90 5.91
C ALA A 65 8.82 3.24 4.50
N ILE A 66 7.56 3.63 4.33
CA ILE A 66 7.01 4.19 3.09
C ILE A 66 6.64 5.63 3.37
N GLN A 67 7.30 6.57 2.70
CA GLN A 67 7.14 8.01 2.94
C GLN A 67 6.56 8.70 1.72
N GLY A 68 5.47 9.44 1.88
CA GLY A 68 4.95 10.33 0.84
C GLY A 68 5.97 11.42 0.51
N THR A 69 6.12 11.77 -0.77
CA THR A 69 7.04 12.85 -1.23
C THR A 69 6.63 14.24 -0.75
N ASN A 70 5.41 14.38 -0.24
CA ASN A 70 4.90 15.57 0.43
C ASN A 70 5.06 15.51 1.97
N ASN A 71 5.76 14.52 2.52
CA ASN A 71 5.91 14.26 3.96
C ASN A 71 4.61 14.06 4.76
N LEU A 72 3.44 14.02 4.12
CA LEU A 72 2.13 13.90 4.81
C LEU A 72 1.79 12.47 5.22
N VAL A 73 2.51 11.47 4.70
CA VAL A 73 2.23 10.05 4.92
C VAL A 73 3.51 9.34 5.27
N VAL A 74 3.55 8.68 6.43
CA VAL A 74 4.64 7.80 6.85
C VAL A 74 4.06 6.49 7.37
N CYS A 75 4.32 5.39 6.66
CA CYS A 75 3.97 4.04 7.11
C CYS A 75 5.23 3.33 7.59
N LEU A 76 5.29 2.91 8.86
CA LEU A 76 6.43 2.19 9.42
C LEU A 76 6.08 0.71 9.66
N TYR A 77 6.82 -0.18 9.01
CA TYR A 77 6.75 -1.62 9.22
C TYR A 77 7.98 -2.06 10.01
N LEU A 78 7.84 -2.24 11.32
CA LEU A 78 8.91 -2.78 12.16
C LEU A 78 8.90 -4.31 12.11
N MET A 79 10.03 -4.90 11.75
CA MET A 79 10.28 -6.34 11.86
C MET A 79 10.68 -6.68 13.31
N ALA A 80 9.78 -6.41 14.26
CA ALA A 80 9.85 -7.02 15.59
C ALA A 80 9.37 -8.48 15.48
N SER A 81 9.80 -9.36 16.38
CA SER A 81 9.68 -10.82 16.31
C SER A 81 8.26 -11.43 16.37
N GLY A 82 7.24 -10.78 15.79
CA GLY A 82 5.86 -11.29 15.73
C GLY A 82 4.77 -10.34 16.24
N GLU A 83 5.09 -9.09 16.58
CA GLU A 83 4.10 -8.12 17.08
C GLU A 83 3.53 -7.24 15.95
N LYS A 84 2.22 -6.95 16.05
CA LYS A 84 1.42 -6.28 15.01
C LYS A 84 1.73 -4.79 14.87
N MET A 85 1.59 -4.34 13.62
CA MET A 85 1.59 -2.98 13.08
C MET A 85 1.04 -1.89 14.01
N GLU A 86 1.85 -0.87 14.31
CA GLU A 86 1.36 0.44 14.75
C GLU A 86 1.44 1.44 13.58
N GLU A 87 0.28 1.83 13.05
CA GLU A 87 0.16 2.93 12.09
C GLU A 87 0.26 4.25 12.86
N LYS A 88 1.42 4.92 12.79
CA LYS A 88 1.62 6.22 13.42
C LYS A 88 1.48 7.31 12.36
N ILE A 89 0.30 7.92 12.29
CA ILE A 89 0.08 9.15 11.52
C ILE A 89 0.84 10.26 12.27
N ALA A 90 1.94 10.72 11.70
CA ALA A 90 2.59 11.93 12.18
C ALA A 90 1.86 13.13 11.56
N ASP A 91 0.89 13.69 12.29
CA ASP A 91 0.50 15.07 12.07
C ASP A 91 1.70 15.94 12.47
N MET A 92 2.53 16.35 11.50
CA MET A 92 3.51 17.40 11.74
C MET A 92 2.91 18.74 11.33
N ILE A 93 2.71 19.58 12.36
CA ILE A 93 2.57 21.04 12.32
C ILE A 93 3.64 21.66 11.42
#